data_AF-A0A401RJ59-F1
#
_entry.id   AF-A0A401RJ59-F1
#
_cell.length_a   1.000
_cell.length_b   1.000
_cell.length_c   1.000
_cell.angle_alpha   90.00
_cell.angle_beta   90.00
_cell.angle_gamma   90.00
#
_symmetry.space_group_name_H-M   'P 1'
#
loop_
_entity.id
_entity.type
_entity.pdbx_description
1 polymer ?
#
loop_
_entity_poly.entity_id
_entity_poly.type
_entity_poly.pdbx_seq_one_letter_code
_entity_poly.pdbx_strand_id
1 'polypeptide(L)' 'MSKQLLTEVHVFCPNRVLQNSILDPSWPRFDVRDTVKVTCEPGYEIVKGYQTIPHFYAECHEDGIWKTPDYSCQREWAST' A
#
# COMPACT_ATOMS: atom_id res chain seq x y z
N MET A 1 25.55 -15.41 -29.98
CA MET A 1 25.92 -13.99 -29.79
C MET A 1 24.98 -13.41 -28.75
N SER A 2 25.54 -13.06 -27.60
CA SER A 2 24.86 -12.88 -26.32
C SER A 2 24.51 -11.43 -26.04
N LYS A 3 23.24 -11.16 -25.78
CA LYS A 3 22.67 -10.62 -24.52
C LYS A 3 21.32 -10.00 -24.86
N GLN A 4 20.26 -10.66 -24.36
CA GLN A 4 18.93 -10.08 -24.23
C GLN A 4 19.08 -8.66 -23.67
N LEU A 5 18.49 -7.65 -24.33
CA LEU A 5 18.30 -6.34 -23.72
C LEU A 5 17.36 -6.52 -22.53
N LEU A 6 17.92 -6.83 -21.36
CA LEU A 6 17.29 -6.59 -20.08
C LEU A 6 17.43 -5.09 -19.86
N THR A 7 16.47 -4.32 -20.37
CA THR A 7 16.20 -3.00 -19.79
C THR A 7 16.11 -3.19 -18.29
N GLU A 8 16.95 -2.53 -17.50
CA GLU A 8 16.76 -2.46 -16.06
C GLU A 8 15.40 -1.81 -15.82
N VAL A 9 14.35 -2.63 -15.69
CA VAL A 9 13.05 -2.17 -15.24
C VAL A 9 13.26 -1.87 -13.78
N HIS A 10 13.54 -0.62 -13.46
CA HIS A 10 13.57 -0.19 -12.07
C HIS A 10 12.15 -0.38 -11.54
N VAL A 11 12.01 -1.38 -10.67
CA VAL A 11 10.76 -1.78 -10.05
C VAL A 11 10.52 -0.88 -8.86
N PHE A 12 9.37 -0.22 -8.85
CA PHE A 12 8.93 0.65 -7.76
C PHE A 12 7.51 0.31 -7.38
N CYS A 13 7.16 0.57 -6.13
CA CYS A 13 5.76 0.55 -5.70
C CYS A 13 5.10 1.92 -5.90
N PRO A 14 3.80 1.96 -6.25
CA PRO A 14 3.07 3.20 -6.44
C PRO A 14 2.75 3.87 -5.09
N ASN A 15 2.42 5.17 -5.10
CA ASN A 15 1.81 5.87 -3.96
C ASN A 15 0.33 5.47 -3.76
N ARG A 16 0.07 4.18 -3.62
CA ARG A 16 -1.24 3.61 -3.32
C ARG A 16 -1.06 2.18 -2.83
N VAL A 17 -1.43 1.93 -1.58
CA VAL A 17 -1.47 0.58 -1.00
C VAL A 17 -2.90 0.03 -1.06
N LEU A 18 -3.86 0.77 -0.51
CA LEU A 18 -5.29 0.46 -0.59
C LEU A 18 -6.04 1.59 -1.30
N GLN A 19 -7.27 1.32 -1.74
CA GLN A 19 -8.18 2.38 -2.13
C GLN A 19 -8.60 3.18 -0.88
N ASN A 20 -8.70 4.52 -1.00
CA ASN A 20 -9.04 5.43 0.11
C ASN A 20 -8.08 5.34 1.30
N SER A 21 -6.78 5.13 1.03
CA SER A 21 -5.72 5.15 2.04
C SER A 21 -4.74 6.30 1.83
N ILE A 22 -4.19 6.78 2.93
CA ILE A 22 -3.11 7.75 3.02
C ILE A 22 -1.83 7.00 3.41
N LEU A 23 -0.72 7.35 2.76
CA LEU A 23 0.62 6.82 3.07
C LEU A 23 1.45 7.84 3.82
N ASP A 24 2.24 7.37 4.78
CA ASP A 24 3.26 8.14 5.49
C ASP A 24 4.58 7.35 5.51
N PRO A 25 5.65 7.80 4.82
CA PRO A 25 5.71 9.02 4.00
C PRO A 25 4.86 8.93 2.71
N SER A 26 4.49 10.08 2.13
CA SER A 26 3.72 10.17 0.87
C SER A 26 4.60 10.63 -0.30
N TRP A 27 5.38 9.71 -0.87
CA TRP A 27 6.23 9.97 -2.03
C TRP A 27 5.58 9.48 -3.33
N PRO A 28 5.90 10.03 -4.51
CA PRO A 28 5.32 9.58 -5.77
C PRO A 28 5.59 8.10 -6.10
N ARG A 29 6.72 7.56 -5.63
CA ARG A 29 7.19 6.18 -5.84
C ARG A 29 8.04 5.74 -4.65
N PHE A 30 8.14 4.43 -4.46
CA PHE A 30 8.89 3.79 -3.37
C PHE A 30 9.81 2.71 -3.92
N ASP A 31 11.03 2.68 -3.42
CA ASP A 31 12.04 1.68 -3.77
C ASP A 31 11.75 0.36 -3.06
N VAL A 32 12.30 -0.73 -3.59
CA VAL A 32 12.20 -2.05 -2.96
C VAL A 32 12.74 -1.99 -1.53
N ARG A 33 11.97 -2.54 -0.58
CA ARG A 33 12.15 -2.49 0.89
C ARG A 33 11.79 -1.17 1.58
N ASP A 34 11.37 -0.15 0.86
CA ASP A 34 10.74 1.00 1.51
C ASP A 34 9.50 0.56 2.26
N THR A 35 9.32 1.11 3.45
CA THR A 35 8.16 0.84 4.30
C THR A 35 7.34 2.11 4.48
N VAL A 36 6.02 1.97 4.36
CA VAL A 36 5.06 3.04 4.59
C VAL A 36 4.08 2.66 5.68
N LYS A 37 3.69 3.64 6.49
CA LYS A 37 2.50 3.54 7.34
C LYS A 37 1.27 3.81 6.48
N VAL A 38 0.30 2.93 6.56
CA VAL A 38 -0.96 3.00 5.82
C VAL A 38 -2.11 3.27 6.78
N THR A 39 -2.80 4.38 6.58
CA THR A 39 -4.04 4.76 7.28
C THR A 39 -5.15 4.93 6.27
N CYS A 40 -6.42 4.74 6.65
CA CYS A 40 -7.52 5.11 5.76
C CYS A 40 -7.76 6.63 5.76
N GLU A 41 -8.33 7.14 4.67
CA GLU A 41 -8.83 8.52 4.59
C GLU A 41 -9.92 8.78 5.66
N PRO A 42 -10.14 10.03 6.09
CA PRO A 42 -11.21 10.37 7.02
C PRO A 42 -12.58 9.82 6.58
N GLY A 43 -13.30 9.19 7.49
CA GLY A 43 -14.57 8.51 7.22
C GLY A 43 -14.44 7.08 6.68
N TYR A 44 -13.22 6.53 6.67
CA TYR A 44 -12.94 5.13 6.38
C TYR A 44 -12.10 4.48 7.48
N GLU A 45 -12.28 3.18 7.66
CA GLU A 45 -11.53 2.34 8.62
C GLU A 45 -10.97 1.11 7.92
N ILE A 46 -9.81 0.62 8.40
CA ILE A 46 -9.25 -0.64 7.92
C ILE A 46 -10.03 -1.78 8.56
N VAL A 47 -10.68 -2.62 7.75
CA VAL A 47 -11.46 -3.75 8.24
C VAL A 47 -10.72 -5.06 7.99
N LYS A 48 -10.62 -5.90 9.04
CA LYS A 48 -10.20 -7.30 8.95
C LYS A 48 -11.17 -8.18 9.73
N GLY A 49 -12.07 -8.87 9.02
CA GLY A 49 -13.15 -9.60 9.68
C GLY A 49 -14.03 -8.65 10.51
N TYR A 50 -14.08 -8.86 11.82
CA TYR A 50 -14.86 -8.03 12.76
C TYR A 50 -14.02 -6.95 13.47
N GLN A 51 -12.75 -6.78 13.08
CA GLN A 51 -11.83 -5.84 13.72
C GLN A 51 -11.61 -4.61 12.85
N THR A 52 -11.62 -3.44 13.47
CA THR A 52 -11.13 -2.20 12.89
C THR A 52 -9.70 -1.96 13.36
N ILE A 53 -8.82 -1.59 12.43
CA ILE A 53 -7.39 -1.38 12.70
C ILE A 53 -7.08 0.08 12.34
N PRO A 54 -6.37 0.84 13.19
CA PRO A 54 -6.11 2.26 12.92
C PRO A 54 -5.10 2.47 11.79
N HIS A 55 -4.10 1.60 11.68
CA HIS A 55 -3.08 1.61 10.64
C HIS A 55 -2.36 0.26 10.54
N PHE A 56 -1.63 0.04 9.45
CA PHE A 56 -0.64 -1.03 9.33
C PHE A 56 0.59 -0.52 8.58
N TYR A 57 1.64 -1.33 8.53
CA TYR A 57 2.82 -1.03 7.72
C TYR A 57 2.87 -1.95 6.50
N ALA A 58 3.21 -1.39 5.35
CA ALA A 58 3.40 -2.12 4.10
C ALA A 58 4.84 -1.91 3.61
N GLU A 59 5.48 -2.98 3.15
CA GLU A 59 6.80 -2.95 2.53
C GLU A 59 6.68 -3.11 1.02
N CYS A 60 7.47 -2.34 0.27
CA CYS A 60 7.55 -2.45 -1.17
C CYS A 60 8.34 -3.69 -1.56
N HIS A 61 7.70 -4.65 -2.22
CA HIS A 61 8.34 -5.91 -2.59
C HIS A 61 9.14 -5.81 -3.90
N GLU A 62 9.99 -6.81 -4.14
CA GLU A 62 10.85 -6.92 -5.33
C GLU A 62 10.07 -6.98 -6.67
N ASP A 63 8.77 -7.28 -6.65
CA ASP A 63 7.87 -7.28 -7.81
C ASP A 63 7.15 -5.93 -8.04
N GLY A 64 7.40 -4.93 -7.19
CA GLY A 64 6.80 -3.59 -7.30
C GLY A 64 5.37 -3.53 -6.78
N ILE A 65 4.97 -4.54 -6.00
CA ILE A 65 3.63 -4.66 -5.45
C ILE A 65 3.70 -4.56 -3.93
N TRP A 66 2.82 -3.75 -3.36
CA TRP A 66 2.59 -3.77 -1.92
C TRP A 66 1.91 -5.08 -1.52
N LYS A 67 2.52 -5.89 -0.67
CA LYS A 67 1.85 -7.05 -0.07
C LYS A 67 1.02 -6.58 1.12
N THR A 68 -0.28 -6.84 1.10
CA THR A 68 -1.20 -6.44 2.18
C THR A 68 -2.00 -7.64 2.70
N PRO A 69 -2.31 -7.72 4.00
CA PRO A 69 -3.08 -8.83 4.60
C PRO A 69 -4.59 -8.91 4.27
N ASP A 70 -4.99 -8.79 2.99
CA ASP A 70 -6.40 -8.72 2.56
C ASP A 70 -7.20 -7.60 3.27
N TYR A 71 -6.53 -6.48 3.52
CA TYR A 71 -7.15 -5.30 4.12
C TYR A 71 -7.92 -4.47 3.10
N SER A 72 -8.94 -3.78 3.57
CA SER A 72 -9.67 -2.77 2.79
C SER A 72 -10.05 -1.59 3.67
N CYS A 73 -10.00 -0.39 3.11
CA CYS A 73 -10.63 0.78 3.72
C CYS A 73 -12.12 0.76 3.39
N GLN A 74 -12.94 0.56 4.41
CA GLN A 74 -14.40 0.57 4.29
C GLN A 74 -14.94 1.80 4.99
N ARG A 75 -16.08 2.33 4.55
CA ARG A 75 -16.66 3.51 5.20
C ARG A 75 -16.93 3.19 6.66
N GLU A 76 -16.50 4.08 7.54
CA GLU A 76 -16.98 4.10 8.91
C GLU A 76 -18.51 4.15 8.83
N TRP A 77 -19.18 3.19 9.45
CA TRP A 77 -20.63 3.22 9.49
C TRP A 77 -20.98 4.50 10.27
N ALA A 78 -21.50 5.51 9.58
CA ALA A 78 -21.95 6.71 10.24
C ALA A 78 -23.09 6.28 11.17
N SER A 79 -22.81 6.17 12.47
CA SER A 79 -23.82 6.08 13.51
C SER A 79 -24.68 7.32 13.37
N THR A 80 -25.83 7.14 12.73
CA THR A 80 -26.84 8.19 12.57
C THR A 80 -27.53 8.42 13.91
#